data_AF-A0A3D2XHM6-F1
#
_entry.id   AF-A0A3D2XHM6-F1
#
_cell.length_a   1.000
_cell.length_b   1.000
_cell.length_c   1.000
_cell.angle_alpha   90.00
_cell.angle_beta   90.00
_cell.angle_gamma   90.00
#
_symmetry.space_group_name_H-M   'P 1'
#
loop_
_entity.id
_entity.type
_entity.pdbx_description
1 polymer ?
#
loop_
_entity_poly.entity_id
_entity_poly.type
_entity_poly.pdbx_seq_one_letter_code
_entity_poly.pdbx_strand_id
1 'polypeptide(L)'
;MDDQFTVSCGGAYYGCGRPMGCHAAGTFTLKPAISKSCNSYFAATYRRILENPKYPNRDSALNSFNQYAYSFGLGRRLGVDLPSEKMGNIPTPKYYHGIFGKNWQSCNIISNSIGQGEIATSLTQLANVMAIIANKGWYYTPHLIDSIDGGDEFGLLDKFKVKHRTKEIPAYIWEEVHEGMQGTMEFGTGFYAKVPGINVCGKTGTVENAYRGEKLKDHAFFGAFAPRENPRIAIAVMCENAGYGATSAAPIASLLIEKYLKDSITGNDRKAKVEQLANMNLIPPQMKRQMVKRDSLRQAQQLAAAKKAARDTSGVEEAPEETDTDSSVTPNKPQPAKKGTKRDSANKVALLPEEQRKINIKRKTTA
;
A
#
# COMPACT_ATOMS: atom_id res chain seq x y z
N MET A 1 -30.11 3.06 5.53
CA MET A 1 -29.26 4.06 4.86
C MET A 1 -29.33 3.74 3.39
N ASP A 2 -29.78 4.69 2.59
CA ASP A 2 -29.78 4.65 1.13
C ASP A 2 -28.75 5.65 0.60
N ASP A 3 -28.72 5.83 -0.71
CA ASP A 3 -27.86 6.78 -1.43
C ASP A 3 -28.22 8.26 -1.17
N GLN A 4 -29.42 8.53 -0.63
CA GLN A 4 -29.88 9.85 -0.23
C GLN A 4 -29.43 10.25 1.19
N PHE A 5 -28.77 9.34 1.92
CA PHE A 5 -28.20 9.67 3.22
C PHE A 5 -27.22 10.85 3.10
N THR A 6 -27.49 11.91 3.85
CA THR A 6 -26.68 13.14 3.86
C THR A 6 -25.93 13.33 5.18
N VAL A 7 -24.73 13.91 5.08
CA VAL A 7 -23.94 14.33 6.23
C VAL A 7 -23.50 15.77 6.04
N SER A 8 -23.82 16.63 7.00
CA SER A 8 -23.26 17.98 7.07
C SER A 8 -21.83 17.93 7.63
N CYS A 9 -20.91 18.57 6.94
CA CYS A 9 -19.50 18.65 7.28
C CYS A 9 -19.08 20.12 7.40
N GLY A 10 -18.81 20.58 8.63
CA GLY A 10 -18.26 21.92 8.88
C GLY A 10 -16.75 22.05 8.68
N GLY A 11 -16.10 21.09 8.00
CA GLY A 11 -14.65 21.02 7.83
C GLY A 11 -13.94 20.02 8.76
N ALA A 12 -14.67 19.37 9.66
CA ALA A 12 -14.18 18.22 10.43
C ALA A 12 -15.35 17.37 10.96
N TYR A 13 -15.05 16.15 11.38
CA TYR A 13 -15.96 15.29 12.14
C TYR A 13 -15.68 15.42 13.63
N TYR A 14 -16.71 15.79 14.40
CA TYR A 14 -16.62 16.05 15.84
C TYR A 14 -17.27 14.95 16.70
N GLY A 15 -17.88 13.93 16.09
CA GLY A 15 -18.74 12.97 16.79
C GLY A 15 -18.02 12.04 17.78
N CYS A 16 -16.70 12.12 17.89
CA CYS A 16 -15.87 11.29 18.79
C CYS A 16 -14.86 12.13 19.61
N GLY A 17 -15.20 13.39 19.90
CA GLY A 17 -14.41 14.28 20.76
C GLY A 17 -13.25 14.95 20.03
N ARG A 18 -12.22 14.20 19.62
CA ARG A 18 -11.12 14.76 18.83
C ARG A 18 -11.58 14.98 17.37
N PRO A 19 -11.38 16.19 16.82
CA PRO A 19 -11.83 16.49 15.46
C PRO A 19 -11.00 15.71 14.43
N MET A 20 -11.68 15.02 13.52
CA MET A 20 -11.08 14.44 12.31
C MET A 20 -11.28 15.43 11.17
N GLY A 21 -10.22 16.16 10.80
CA GLY A 21 -10.26 17.21 9.77
C GLY A 21 -10.72 16.69 8.41
N CYS A 22 -11.37 17.55 7.63
CA CYS A 22 -11.81 17.30 6.26
C CYS A 22 -11.21 18.31 5.29
N HIS A 23 -11.12 17.93 4.02
CA HIS A 23 -10.64 18.82 2.95
C HIS A 23 -11.68 19.80 2.43
N ALA A 24 -12.96 19.55 2.67
CA ALA A 24 -14.06 20.39 2.20
C ALA A 24 -15.19 20.44 3.24
N ALA A 25 -15.85 21.60 3.29
CA ALA A 25 -17.08 21.81 4.03
C ALA A 25 -18.29 21.76 3.09
N GLY A 26 -19.44 21.35 3.61
CA GLY A 26 -20.69 21.23 2.85
C GLY A 26 -21.56 20.07 3.34
N THR A 27 -22.69 19.88 2.66
CA THR A 27 -23.56 18.73 2.87
C THR A 27 -23.30 17.70 1.78
N PHE A 28 -22.98 16.48 2.17
CA PHE A 28 -22.55 15.43 1.26
C PHE A 28 -23.52 14.25 1.27
N THR A 29 -23.99 13.86 0.08
CA THR A 29 -24.43 12.49 -0.24
C THR A 29 -23.23 11.63 -0.63
N LEU A 30 -23.42 10.34 -0.96
CA LEU A 30 -22.33 9.41 -1.25
C LEU A 30 -21.40 9.90 -2.38
N LYS A 31 -21.97 10.28 -3.53
CA LYS A 31 -21.21 10.78 -4.69
C LYS A 31 -20.23 11.91 -4.35
N PRO A 32 -20.68 13.08 -3.88
CA PRO A 32 -19.77 14.18 -3.57
C PRO A 32 -18.86 13.86 -2.37
N ALA A 33 -19.26 12.98 -1.44
CA ALA A 33 -18.38 12.50 -0.38
C ALA A 33 -17.18 11.71 -0.94
N ILE A 34 -17.38 10.85 -1.93
CA ILE A 34 -16.31 10.15 -2.65
C ILE A 34 -15.46 11.18 -3.41
N SER A 35 -16.09 12.04 -4.23
CA SER A 35 -15.39 13.02 -5.08
C SER A 35 -14.46 13.94 -4.29
N LYS A 36 -14.95 14.46 -3.16
CA LYS A 36 -14.25 15.42 -2.29
C LYS A 36 -13.50 14.76 -1.13
N SER A 37 -13.56 13.44 -0.99
CA SER A 37 -12.93 12.69 0.10
C SER A 37 -13.36 13.18 1.48
N CYS A 38 -14.67 13.25 1.73
CA CYS A 38 -15.22 13.79 2.98
C CYS A 38 -15.10 12.80 4.15
N ASN A 39 -14.15 13.04 5.06
CA ASN A 39 -13.95 12.17 6.24
C ASN A 39 -15.20 12.13 7.14
N SER A 40 -15.93 13.24 7.29
CA SER A 40 -17.15 13.28 8.10
C SER A 40 -18.24 12.36 7.59
N TYR A 41 -18.43 12.26 6.28
CA TYR A 41 -19.41 11.36 5.70
C TYR A 41 -19.08 9.90 6.03
N PHE A 42 -17.82 9.48 5.81
CA PHE A 42 -17.40 8.10 6.06
C PHE A 42 -17.34 7.77 7.56
N ALA A 43 -16.89 8.69 8.42
CA ALA A 43 -16.92 8.51 9.87
C ALA A 43 -18.35 8.36 10.40
N ALA A 44 -19.26 9.23 9.97
CA ALA A 44 -20.68 9.16 10.36
C ALA A 44 -21.37 7.88 9.85
N THR A 45 -21.01 7.41 8.66
CA THR A 45 -21.50 6.15 8.08
C THR A 45 -20.95 4.94 8.83
N TYR A 46 -19.65 4.90 9.09
CA TYR A 46 -18.98 3.81 9.78
C TYR A 46 -19.47 3.66 11.22
N ARG A 47 -19.64 4.78 11.94
CA ARG A 47 -20.24 4.75 13.28
C ARG A 47 -21.65 4.15 13.25
N ARG A 48 -22.49 4.54 12.28
CA ARG A 48 -23.84 3.96 12.10
C ARG A 48 -23.80 2.48 11.77
N ILE A 49 -22.79 2.00 11.04
CA ILE A 49 -22.58 0.56 10.80
C ILE A 49 -22.29 -0.15 12.12
N LEU A 50 -21.36 0.37 12.93
CA LEU A 50 -20.93 -0.25 14.19
C LEU A 50 -21.99 -0.19 15.30
N GLU A 51 -22.84 0.83 15.28
CA GLU A 51 -23.91 1.07 16.25
C GLU A 51 -25.28 0.62 15.71
N ASN A 52 -25.31 -0.13 14.60
CA ASN A 52 -26.56 -0.53 13.98
C ASN A 52 -27.33 -1.52 14.90
N PRO A 53 -28.58 -1.21 15.31
CA PRO A 53 -29.36 -2.05 16.22
C PRO A 53 -29.73 -3.42 15.63
N LYS A 54 -29.57 -3.62 14.31
CA LYS A 54 -29.71 -4.93 13.66
C LYS A 54 -28.72 -5.95 14.22
N TYR A 55 -27.55 -5.52 14.69
CA TYR A 55 -26.55 -6.42 15.25
C TYR A 55 -26.66 -6.46 16.79
N PRO A 56 -26.47 -7.63 17.42
CA PRO A 56 -26.57 -7.74 18.88
C PRO A 56 -25.56 -6.88 19.65
N ASN A 57 -24.39 -6.62 19.04
CA ASN A 57 -23.31 -5.84 19.62
C ASN A 57 -22.34 -5.33 18.55
N ARG A 58 -21.44 -4.43 18.96
CA ARG A 58 -20.39 -3.83 18.14
C ARG A 58 -19.45 -4.87 17.52
N ASP A 59 -19.16 -5.97 18.22
CA ASP A 59 -18.31 -7.05 17.69
C ASP A 59 -18.96 -7.69 16.45
N SER A 60 -20.25 -7.99 16.54
CA SER A 60 -21.01 -8.57 15.43
C SER A 60 -21.13 -7.60 14.25
N ALA A 61 -21.32 -6.30 14.53
CA ALA A 61 -21.35 -5.26 13.51
C ALA A 61 -19.99 -5.11 12.79
N LEU A 62 -18.89 -5.04 13.54
CA LEU A 62 -17.53 -5.00 12.99
C LEU A 62 -17.21 -6.28 12.21
N ASN A 63 -17.58 -7.45 12.73
CA ASN A 63 -17.43 -8.70 11.98
C ASN A 63 -18.17 -8.66 10.64
N SER A 64 -19.39 -8.13 10.61
CA SER A 64 -20.14 -7.98 9.37
C SER A 64 -19.42 -7.07 8.37
N PHE A 65 -18.90 -5.93 8.83
CA PHE A 65 -18.08 -5.02 8.03
C PHE A 65 -16.81 -5.72 7.50
N ASN A 66 -16.10 -6.46 8.36
CA ASN A 66 -14.92 -7.22 7.97
C ASN A 66 -15.24 -8.25 6.88
N GLN A 67 -16.40 -8.90 6.92
CA GLN A 67 -16.80 -9.84 5.86
C GLN A 67 -17.00 -9.13 4.51
N TYR A 68 -17.45 -7.87 4.49
CA TYR A 68 -17.44 -7.08 3.25
C TYR A 68 -15.99 -6.82 2.81
N ALA A 69 -15.12 -6.33 3.69
CA ALA A 69 -13.71 -6.09 3.36
C ALA A 69 -12.98 -7.36 2.84
N TYR A 70 -13.20 -8.51 3.47
CA TYR A 70 -12.66 -9.80 3.03
C TYR A 70 -13.19 -10.21 1.66
N SER A 71 -14.46 -9.95 1.35
CA SER A 71 -15.02 -10.23 0.02
C SER A 71 -14.42 -9.36 -1.09
N PHE A 72 -13.84 -8.21 -0.73
CA PHE A 72 -13.04 -7.36 -1.62
C PHE A 72 -11.55 -7.75 -1.68
N GLY A 73 -11.16 -8.85 -1.05
CA GLY A 73 -9.77 -9.34 -1.03
C GLY A 73 -8.86 -8.62 -0.05
N LEU A 74 -9.40 -7.75 0.82
CA LEU A 74 -8.63 -7.08 1.87
C LEU A 74 -8.43 -8.00 3.08
N GLY A 75 -7.36 -7.83 3.84
CA GLY A 75 -7.12 -8.55 5.11
C GLY A 75 -6.86 -10.06 4.98
N ARG A 76 -6.77 -10.57 3.73
CA ARG A 76 -6.42 -11.94 3.38
C ARG A 76 -5.46 -11.92 2.20
N ARG A 77 -4.68 -12.99 2.06
CA ARG A 77 -3.92 -13.22 0.82
C ARG A 77 -4.90 -13.46 -0.33
N LEU A 78 -4.68 -12.77 -1.45
CA LEU A 78 -5.37 -13.00 -2.72
C LEU A 78 -4.93 -14.32 -3.34
N GLY A 79 -3.69 -14.76 -3.10
CA GLY A 79 -3.13 -15.96 -3.70
C GLY A 79 -2.40 -15.69 -5.01
N VAL A 80 -1.78 -14.52 -5.13
CA VAL A 80 -0.97 -14.14 -6.30
C VAL A 80 0.23 -15.08 -6.45
N ASP A 81 0.74 -15.22 -7.67
CA ASP A 81 1.95 -16.00 -8.01
C ASP A 81 3.27 -15.29 -7.62
N LEU A 82 3.31 -14.66 -6.44
CA LEU A 82 4.50 -14.05 -5.86
C LEU A 82 4.80 -14.60 -4.46
N PRO A 83 6.07 -14.91 -4.13
CA PRO A 83 6.43 -15.61 -2.89
C PRO A 83 6.21 -14.78 -1.62
N SER A 84 6.14 -13.45 -1.72
CA SER A 84 6.18 -12.53 -0.57
C SER A 84 4.85 -11.82 -0.31
N GLU A 85 3.73 -12.43 -0.68
CA GLU A 85 2.41 -11.84 -0.47
C GLU A 85 2.10 -11.60 1.03
N LYS A 86 1.91 -10.33 1.37
CA LYS A 86 1.44 -9.91 2.69
C LYS A 86 -0.09 -9.85 2.70
N MET A 87 -0.70 -10.34 3.77
CA MET A 87 -2.16 -10.37 3.93
C MET A 87 -2.77 -9.01 4.32
N GLY A 88 -1.95 -8.02 4.69
CA GLY A 88 -2.42 -6.77 5.28
C GLY A 88 -2.93 -6.97 6.71
N ASN A 89 -3.72 -6.02 7.20
CA ASN A 89 -4.44 -6.08 8.47
C ASN A 89 -5.80 -5.40 8.32
N ILE A 90 -6.87 -6.18 8.48
CA ILE A 90 -8.23 -5.65 8.69
C ILE A 90 -8.62 -6.05 10.12
N PRO A 91 -8.52 -5.12 11.08
CA PRO A 91 -8.68 -5.40 12.51
C PRO A 91 -10.01 -6.07 12.85
N THR A 92 -9.96 -7.10 13.70
CA THR A 92 -11.15 -7.83 14.17
C THR A 92 -11.58 -7.35 15.56
N PRO A 93 -12.78 -7.72 16.06
CA PRO A 93 -13.13 -7.44 17.45
C PRO A 93 -12.12 -7.98 18.46
N LYS A 94 -11.60 -9.20 18.22
CA LYS A 94 -10.53 -9.79 19.04
C LYS A 94 -9.27 -8.92 19.08
N TYR A 95 -8.90 -8.31 17.95
CA TYR A 95 -7.78 -7.38 17.87
C TYR A 95 -8.02 -6.17 18.79
N TYR A 96 -9.19 -5.56 18.72
CA TYR A 96 -9.52 -4.38 19.55
C TYR A 96 -9.77 -4.68 21.02
N HIS A 97 -10.21 -5.89 21.36
CA HIS A 97 -10.21 -6.35 22.75
C HIS A 97 -8.81 -6.36 23.37
N GLY A 98 -7.78 -6.64 22.58
CA GLY A 98 -6.39 -6.58 23.05
C GLY A 98 -5.89 -5.16 23.33
N ILE A 99 -6.48 -4.14 22.71
CA ILE A 99 -6.05 -2.74 22.82
C ILE A 99 -6.91 -1.97 23.83
N PHE A 100 -8.24 -2.09 23.73
CA PHE A 100 -9.20 -1.28 24.48
C PHE A 100 -10.03 -2.09 25.49
N GLY A 101 -9.81 -3.41 25.58
CA GLY A 101 -10.60 -4.30 26.42
C GLY A 101 -11.99 -4.63 25.84
N LYS A 102 -12.80 -5.34 26.64
CA LYS A 102 -14.12 -5.87 26.23
C LYS A 102 -15.17 -4.79 25.91
N ASN A 103 -14.91 -3.54 26.29
CA ASN A 103 -15.87 -2.44 26.19
C ASN A 103 -15.46 -1.38 25.14
N TRP A 104 -14.67 -1.75 24.13
CA TRP A 104 -14.21 -0.85 23.07
C TRP A 104 -15.37 -0.18 22.32
N GLN A 105 -15.40 1.13 22.20
CA GLN A 105 -16.47 1.90 21.57
C GLN A 105 -16.20 2.15 20.08
N SER A 106 -17.25 2.44 19.31
CA SER A 106 -17.15 2.85 17.88
C SER A 106 -16.13 3.98 17.68
N CYS A 107 -16.13 4.95 18.59
CA CYS A 107 -15.21 6.08 18.58
C CYS A 107 -13.74 5.72 18.82
N ASN A 108 -13.43 4.57 19.45
CA ASN A 108 -12.04 4.13 19.60
C ASN A 108 -11.39 3.81 18.25
N ILE A 109 -12.18 3.41 17.25
CA ILE A 109 -11.69 2.91 15.96
C ILE A 109 -12.24 3.72 14.77
N ILE A 110 -12.68 4.95 15.02
CA ILE A 110 -13.34 5.78 14.00
C ILE A 110 -12.42 6.10 12.81
N SER A 111 -11.09 6.10 13.02
CA SER A 111 -10.07 6.26 11.97
C SER A 111 -10.14 5.17 10.89
N ASN A 112 -10.63 3.97 11.22
CA ASN A 112 -10.83 2.90 10.25
C ASN A 112 -11.78 3.29 9.12
N SER A 113 -12.72 4.21 9.38
CA SER A 113 -13.70 4.67 8.40
C SER A 113 -13.07 5.33 7.17
N ILE A 114 -11.83 5.82 7.30
CA ILE A 114 -11.08 6.49 6.23
C ILE A 114 -9.81 5.70 5.86
N GLY A 115 -9.73 4.42 6.24
CA GLY A 115 -8.59 3.56 5.92
C GLY A 115 -7.32 3.84 6.73
N GLN A 116 -7.45 4.51 7.89
CA GLN A 116 -6.35 4.78 8.81
C GLN A 116 -6.47 3.93 10.10
N GLY A 117 -5.63 4.22 11.10
CA GLY A 117 -5.56 3.46 12.33
C GLY A 117 -4.76 2.17 12.12
N GLU A 118 -5.32 1.05 12.54
CA GLU A 118 -4.65 -0.25 12.47
C GLU A 118 -4.92 -1.00 11.15
N ILE A 119 -5.64 -0.37 10.21
CA ILE A 119 -5.81 -0.88 8.85
C ILE A 119 -4.47 -0.83 8.11
N ALA A 120 -4.09 -1.95 7.51
CA ALA A 120 -2.96 -2.05 6.61
C ALA A 120 -3.34 -2.88 5.38
N THR A 121 -2.88 -2.47 4.19
CA THR A 121 -3.16 -3.20 2.94
C THR A 121 -1.91 -3.22 2.07
N SER A 122 -1.81 -4.21 1.19
CA SER A 122 -0.78 -4.21 0.14
C SER A 122 -1.26 -3.43 -1.09
N LEU A 123 -0.33 -2.92 -1.89
CA LEU A 123 -0.67 -2.28 -3.16
C LEU A 123 -1.43 -3.23 -4.11
N THR A 124 -1.06 -4.51 -4.11
CA THR A 124 -1.75 -5.55 -4.88
C THR A 124 -3.21 -5.71 -4.46
N GLN A 125 -3.49 -5.68 -3.14
CA GLN A 125 -4.86 -5.68 -2.63
C GLN A 125 -5.64 -4.45 -3.11
N LEU A 126 -5.04 -3.26 -3.06
CA LEU A 126 -5.70 -2.03 -3.51
C LEU A 126 -5.94 -1.99 -5.02
N ALA A 127 -5.01 -2.50 -5.82
CA ALA A 127 -5.21 -2.66 -7.27
C ALA A 127 -6.36 -3.63 -7.55
N ASN A 128 -6.45 -4.74 -6.81
CA ASN A 128 -7.56 -5.68 -6.93
C ASN A 128 -8.90 -5.05 -6.53
N VAL A 129 -8.94 -4.20 -5.49
CA VAL A 129 -10.15 -3.43 -5.14
C VAL A 129 -10.59 -2.53 -6.30
N MET A 130 -9.65 -1.87 -7.00
CA MET A 130 -10.00 -1.07 -8.19
C MET A 130 -10.58 -1.95 -9.30
N ALA A 131 -10.03 -3.16 -9.52
CA ALA A 131 -10.57 -4.11 -10.49
C ALA A 131 -11.98 -4.59 -10.11
N ILE A 132 -12.21 -4.89 -8.83
CA ILE A 132 -13.54 -5.27 -8.31
C ILE A 132 -14.57 -4.17 -8.55
N ILE A 133 -14.21 -2.92 -8.23
CA ILE A 133 -15.11 -1.77 -8.44
C ILE A 133 -15.38 -1.60 -9.93
N ALA A 134 -14.36 -1.62 -10.78
CA ALA A 134 -14.50 -1.52 -12.23
C ALA A 134 -15.47 -2.58 -12.78
N ASN A 135 -15.33 -3.82 -12.29
CA ASN A 135 -16.12 -4.98 -12.68
C ASN A 135 -17.48 -5.09 -11.97
N LYS A 136 -17.82 -4.16 -11.07
CA LYS A 136 -19.06 -4.14 -10.29
C LYS A 136 -19.26 -5.43 -9.46
N GLY A 137 -18.23 -5.81 -8.70
CA GLY A 137 -18.33 -6.83 -7.65
C GLY A 137 -17.74 -8.20 -7.99
N TRP A 138 -16.88 -8.32 -9.00
CA TRP A 138 -16.17 -9.57 -9.28
C TRP A 138 -14.72 -9.34 -9.73
N TYR A 139 -13.88 -10.36 -9.55
CA TYR A 139 -12.48 -10.34 -9.98
C TYR A 139 -11.95 -11.74 -10.23
N TYR A 140 -10.82 -11.82 -10.91
CA TYR A 140 -9.96 -13.01 -10.96
C TYR A 140 -8.73 -12.74 -10.09
N THR A 141 -8.17 -13.78 -9.49
CA THR A 141 -6.95 -13.64 -8.70
C THR A 141 -5.83 -13.02 -9.57
N PRO A 142 -5.24 -11.88 -9.16
CA PRO A 142 -4.15 -11.26 -9.91
C PRO A 142 -2.95 -12.21 -10.03
N HIS A 143 -2.35 -12.25 -11.21
CA HIS A 143 -1.20 -13.10 -11.49
C HIS A 143 -0.29 -12.46 -12.55
N LEU A 144 0.97 -12.86 -12.57
CA LEU A 144 2.00 -12.36 -13.49
C LEU A 144 2.21 -13.30 -14.67
N ILE A 145 2.10 -14.63 -14.44
CA ILE A 145 2.38 -15.64 -15.46
C ILE A 145 1.21 -15.72 -16.44
N ASP A 146 1.38 -15.18 -17.64
CA ASP A 146 0.37 -15.21 -18.70
C ASP A 146 0.20 -16.62 -19.31
N SER A 147 1.31 -17.30 -19.61
CA SER A 147 1.30 -18.64 -20.19
C SER A 147 2.56 -19.44 -19.82
N ILE A 148 2.47 -20.76 -20.00
CA ILE A 148 3.58 -21.70 -19.80
C ILE A 148 3.92 -22.32 -21.15
N ASP A 149 5.18 -22.20 -21.56
CA ASP A 149 5.68 -22.78 -22.81
C ASP A 149 5.48 -24.31 -22.81
N GLY A 150 4.95 -24.85 -23.90
CA GLY A 150 4.59 -26.27 -24.00
C GLY A 150 3.20 -26.61 -23.45
N GLY A 151 2.47 -25.63 -22.90
CA GLY A 151 1.11 -25.80 -22.37
C GLY A 151 1.08 -26.00 -20.85
N ASP A 152 -0.10 -25.82 -20.26
CA ASP A 152 -0.34 -25.98 -18.82
C ASP A 152 -0.85 -27.39 -18.49
N GLU A 153 -0.02 -28.40 -18.74
CA GLU A 153 -0.38 -29.83 -18.57
C GLU A 153 -0.89 -30.15 -17.15
N PHE A 154 -0.37 -29.44 -16.14
CA PHE A 154 -0.73 -29.64 -14.73
C PHE A 154 -1.81 -28.68 -14.21
N GLY A 155 -2.40 -27.82 -15.07
CA GLY A 155 -3.44 -26.87 -14.68
C GLY A 155 -2.99 -25.85 -13.62
N LEU A 156 -1.70 -25.47 -13.62
CA LEU A 156 -1.12 -24.52 -12.67
C LEU A 156 -1.79 -23.14 -12.73
N LEU A 157 -2.33 -22.76 -13.89
CA LEU A 157 -3.00 -21.48 -14.12
C LEU A 157 -4.51 -21.53 -13.87
N ASP A 158 -5.12 -22.70 -13.67
CA ASP A 158 -6.57 -22.82 -13.56
C ASP A 158 -7.16 -22.07 -12.36
N LYS A 159 -6.41 -22.01 -11.26
CA LYS A 159 -6.78 -21.22 -10.08
C LYS A 159 -6.95 -19.73 -10.38
N PHE A 160 -6.29 -19.20 -11.41
CA PHE A 160 -6.38 -17.80 -11.83
C PHE A 160 -7.55 -17.53 -12.78
N LYS A 161 -8.17 -18.58 -13.32
CA LYS A 161 -9.38 -18.50 -14.16
C LYS A 161 -10.67 -18.56 -13.34
N VAL A 162 -10.57 -18.71 -12.01
CA VAL A 162 -11.72 -18.77 -11.11
C VAL A 162 -12.26 -17.37 -10.84
N LYS A 163 -13.53 -17.15 -11.19
CA LYS A 163 -14.22 -15.88 -10.92
C LYS A 163 -14.65 -15.81 -9.46
N HIS A 164 -14.13 -14.83 -8.74
CA HIS A 164 -14.54 -14.49 -7.39
C HIS A 164 -15.60 -13.38 -7.43
N ARG A 165 -16.56 -13.44 -6.51
CA ARG A 165 -17.60 -12.42 -6.33
C ARG A 165 -17.55 -11.84 -4.92
N THR A 166 -17.80 -10.56 -4.80
CA THR A 166 -17.99 -9.90 -3.50
C THR A 166 -19.28 -10.37 -2.85
N LYS A 167 -19.53 -9.91 -1.62
CA LYS A 167 -20.90 -9.89 -1.10
C LYS A 167 -21.82 -9.14 -2.07
N GLU A 168 -23.09 -9.53 -2.04
CA GLU A 168 -24.12 -8.91 -2.86
C GLU A 168 -24.27 -7.43 -2.49
N ILE A 169 -24.17 -6.59 -3.53
CA ILE A 169 -24.30 -5.14 -3.46
C ILE A 169 -25.24 -4.74 -4.60
N PRO A 170 -26.30 -3.96 -4.33
CA PRO A 170 -27.23 -3.52 -5.37
C PRO A 170 -26.54 -2.80 -6.53
N ALA A 171 -27.02 -3.04 -7.75
CA ALA A 171 -26.42 -2.51 -8.98
C ALA A 171 -26.25 -0.97 -8.94
N TYR A 172 -27.25 -0.25 -8.44
CA TYR A 172 -27.23 1.21 -8.38
C TYR A 172 -26.09 1.76 -7.50
N ILE A 173 -25.68 1.04 -6.44
CA ILE A 173 -24.56 1.46 -5.58
C ILE A 173 -23.24 1.46 -6.35
N TRP A 174 -23.04 0.52 -7.27
CA TRP A 174 -21.84 0.52 -8.11
C TRP A 174 -21.78 1.76 -9.01
N GLU A 175 -22.92 2.18 -9.57
CA GLU A 175 -23.00 3.42 -10.36
C GLU A 175 -22.76 4.67 -9.50
N GLU A 176 -23.35 4.73 -8.30
CA GLU A 176 -23.09 5.82 -7.34
C GLU A 176 -21.59 5.94 -7.01
N VAL A 177 -20.90 4.80 -6.82
CA VAL A 177 -19.46 4.74 -6.58
C VAL A 177 -18.67 5.15 -7.82
N HIS A 178 -19.03 4.67 -9.01
CA HIS A 178 -18.38 5.04 -10.28
C HIS A 178 -18.50 6.54 -10.56
N GLU A 179 -19.68 7.13 -10.35
CA GLU A 179 -19.92 8.56 -10.49
C GLU A 179 -19.15 9.38 -9.47
N GLY A 180 -19.12 8.95 -8.20
CA GLY A 180 -18.30 9.58 -7.18
C GLY A 180 -16.81 9.52 -7.52
N MET A 181 -16.34 8.37 -8.01
CA MET A 181 -14.95 8.18 -8.45
C MET A 181 -14.63 8.97 -9.71
N GLN A 182 -15.54 9.15 -10.67
CA GLN A 182 -15.30 10.05 -11.82
C GLN A 182 -15.33 11.52 -11.37
N GLY A 183 -16.23 11.87 -10.46
CA GLY A 183 -16.34 13.20 -9.87
C GLY A 183 -15.07 13.62 -9.12
N THR A 184 -14.27 12.68 -8.61
CA THR A 184 -12.92 12.96 -8.09
C THR A 184 -12.03 13.68 -9.11
N MET A 185 -12.18 13.39 -10.41
CA MET A 185 -11.41 13.99 -11.50
C MET A 185 -12.06 15.28 -11.97
N GLU A 186 -13.39 15.28 -12.10
CA GLU A 186 -14.10 16.42 -12.68
C GLU A 186 -14.14 17.65 -11.79
N PHE A 187 -14.48 17.46 -10.52
CA PHE A 187 -14.66 18.55 -9.56
C PHE A 187 -14.02 18.24 -8.20
N GLY A 188 -13.28 17.14 -8.09
CA GLY A 188 -12.77 16.63 -6.83
C GLY A 188 -11.26 16.76 -6.64
N THR A 189 -10.74 15.90 -5.78
CA THR A 189 -9.34 15.93 -5.32
C THR A 189 -8.32 15.41 -6.34
N GLY A 190 -8.76 14.70 -7.38
CA GLY A 190 -7.92 14.02 -8.37
C GLY A 190 -7.87 14.72 -9.73
N PHE A 191 -8.11 16.02 -9.79
CA PHE A 191 -8.12 16.80 -11.04
C PHE A 191 -6.91 16.53 -11.95
N TYR A 192 -5.71 16.41 -11.37
CA TYR A 192 -4.47 16.13 -12.11
C TYR A 192 -4.33 14.70 -12.63
N ALA A 193 -5.27 13.80 -12.32
CA ALA A 193 -5.29 12.43 -12.83
C ALA A 193 -6.08 12.29 -14.16
N LYS A 194 -6.68 13.37 -14.68
CA LYS A 194 -7.39 13.33 -15.96
C LYS A 194 -6.49 12.85 -17.09
N VAL A 195 -7.07 12.10 -18.02
CA VAL A 195 -6.41 11.66 -19.24
C VAL A 195 -7.23 12.18 -20.43
N PRO A 196 -6.64 12.93 -21.37
CA PRO A 196 -7.38 13.49 -22.50
C PRO A 196 -8.10 12.39 -23.32
N GLY A 197 -9.42 12.54 -23.45
CA GLY A 197 -10.28 11.62 -24.20
C GLY A 197 -10.60 10.29 -23.50
N ILE A 198 -10.22 10.12 -22.23
CA ILE A 198 -10.47 8.89 -21.47
C ILE A 198 -11.15 9.25 -20.15
N ASN A 199 -12.33 8.67 -19.90
CA ASN A 199 -13.04 8.80 -18.64
C ASN A 199 -12.35 7.93 -17.58
N VAL A 200 -11.69 8.57 -16.63
CA VAL A 200 -10.98 7.91 -15.52
C VAL A 200 -11.83 7.97 -14.25
N CYS A 201 -12.07 6.82 -13.63
CA CYS A 201 -12.63 6.71 -12.29
C CYS A 201 -11.49 6.44 -11.31
N GLY A 202 -11.34 7.29 -10.29
CA GLY A 202 -10.22 7.16 -9.35
C GLY A 202 -10.46 7.80 -8.00
N LYS A 203 -9.54 7.55 -7.09
CA LYS A 203 -9.59 8.07 -5.73
C LYS A 203 -8.19 8.34 -5.20
N THR A 204 -8.00 9.55 -4.68
CA THR A 204 -6.79 9.97 -3.96
C THR A 204 -6.76 9.39 -2.55
N GLY A 205 -5.56 9.21 -2.02
CA GLY A 205 -5.31 8.92 -0.61
C GLY A 205 -4.06 9.61 -0.11
N THR A 206 -4.03 9.85 1.20
CA THR A 206 -2.86 10.32 1.94
C THR A 206 -2.65 9.35 3.09
N VAL A 207 -1.50 8.68 3.12
CA VAL A 207 -1.17 7.70 4.16
C VAL A 207 -0.22 8.37 5.15
N GLU A 208 -0.65 8.48 6.40
CA GLU A 208 0.16 9.08 7.45
C GLU A 208 1.48 8.33 7.59
N ASN A 209 2.57 9.09 7.73
CA ASN A 209 3.89 8.51 7.82
C ASN A 209 4.64 9.03 9.04
N ALA A 210 5.01 8.10 9.91
CA ALA A 210 5.86 8.37 11.06
C ALA A 210 6.97 7.34 11.14
N TYR A 211 8.19 7.80 11.41
CA TYR A 211 9.34 6.93 11.62
C TYR A 211 9.94 7.22 12.98
N ARG A 212 9.94 6.22 13.87
CA ARG A 212 10.47 6.33 15.25
C ARG A 212 9.89 7.51 16.05
N GLY A 213 8.60 7.79 15.87
CA GLY A 213 7.91 8.88 16.56
C GLY A 213 8.08 10.26 15.90
N GLU A 214 8.91 10.37 14.86
CA GLU A 214 9.02 11.60 14.07
C GLU A 214 8.05 11.57 12.89
N LYS A 215 7.27 12.64 12.73
CA LYS A 215 6.41 12.80 11.55
C LYS A 215 7.28 13.01 10.31
N LEU A 216 7.13 12.10 9.34
CA LEU A 216 7.68 12.25 8.01
C LEU A 216 6.62 12.84 7.08
N LYS A 217 7.04 13.16 5.86
CA LYS A 217 6.07 13.48 4.81
C LYS A 217 5.24 12.23 4.51
N ASP A 218 3.93 12.42 4.47
CA ASP A 218 2.94 11.38 4.20
C ASP A 218 3.20 10.70 2.85
N HIS A 219 2.70 9.48 2.66
CA HIS A 219 2.74 8.82 1.36
C HIS A 219 1.56 9.28 0.51
N ALA A 220 1.84 9.55 -0.76
CA ALA A 220 0.82 9.89 -1.73
C ALA A 220 0.28 8.60 -2.34
N PHE A 221 -1.04 8.43 -2.33
CA PHE A 221 -1.70 7.27 -2.93
C PHE A 221 -2.73 7.71 -3.97
N PHE A 222 -2.87 6.92 -5.03
CA PHE A 222 -3.94 7.04 -6.00
C PHE A 222 -4.33 5.68 -6.56
N GLY A 223 -5.61 5.33 -6.48
CA GLY A 223 -6.19 4.15 -7.14
C GLY A 223 -7.13 4.58 -8.24
N ALA A 224 -7.13 3.89 -9.38
CA ALA A 224 -8.04 4.18 -10.47
C ALA A 224 -8.33 2.97 -11.36
N PHE A 225 -9.36 3.09 -12.18
CA PHE A 225 -9.59 2.26 -13.35
C PHE A 225 -10.04 3.12 -14.53
N ALA A 226 -9.78 2.63 -15.75
CA ALA A 226 -10.14 3.33 -16.97
C ALA A 226 -10.24 2.38 -18.18
N PRO A 227 -10.98 2.78 -19.23
CA PRO A 227 -12.06 3.79 -19.21
C PRO A 227 -13.22 3.41 -18.27
N ARG A 228 -14.09 4.35 -17.89
CA ARG A 228 -15.27 4.07 -17.04
C ARG A 228 -16.22 3.07 -17.72
N GLU A 229 -16.49 3.28 -19.00
CA GLU A 229 -17.56 2.60 -19.75
C GLU A 229 -17.20 1.15 -20.08
N ASN A 230 -15.92 0.91 -20.39
CA ASN A 230 -15.37 -0.40 -20.66
C ASN A 230 -13.98 -0.50 -20.03
N PRO A 231 -13.88 -0.83 -18.72
CA PRO A 231 -12.61 -0.85 -18.01
C PRO A 231 -11.61 -1.83 -18.61
N ARG A 232 -10.41 -1.34 -18.91
CA ARG A 232 -9.31 -2.11 -19.50
C ARG A 232 -8.09 -2.16 -18.59
N ILE A 233 -7.97 -1.22 -17.66
CA ILE A 233 -6.89 -1.16 -16.67
C ILE A 233 -7.46 -0.79 -15.30
N ALA A 234 -6.96 -1.46 -14.26
CA ALA A 234 -7.09 -1.06 -12.87
C ALA A 234 -5.67 -0.88 -12.29
N ILE A 235 -5.44 0.22 -11.57
CA ILE A 235 -4.11 0.61 -11.12
C ILE A 235 -4.15 1.16 -9.70
N ALA A 236 -3.10 0.88 -8.93
CA ALA A 236 -2.84 1.49 -7.64
C ALA A 236 -1.38 2.00 -7.63
N VAL A 237 -1.21 3.29 -7.39
CA VAL A 237 0.09 3.97 -7.36
C VAL A 237 0.30 4.55 -5.97
N MET A 238 1.48 4.29 -5.40
CA MET A 238 1.93 4.95 -4.18
C MET A 238 3.31 5.54 -4.39
N CYS A 239 3.49 6.76 -3.90
CA CYS A 239 4.78 7.42 -3.82
C CYS A 239 5.09 7.67 -2.35
N GLU A 240 6.11 6.98 -1.84
CA GLU A 240 6.58 7.19 -0.48
C GLU A 240 7.10 8.63 -0.31
N ASN A 241 6.84 9.20 0.86
CA ASN A 241 7.26 10.56 1.24
C ASN A 241 6.84 11.68 0.27
N ALA A 242 5.81 11.49 -0.55
CA ALA A 242 5.40 12.44 -1.57
C ALA A 242 4.31 13.44 -1.13
N GLY A 243 3.73 13.25 0.05
CA GLY A 243 2.68 14.10 0.63
C GLY A 243 1.32 13.70 0.10
N TYR A 244 0.65 14.63 -0.59
CA TYR A 244 -0.72 14.42 -1.07
C TYR A 244 -0.78 13.55 -2.34
N GLY A 245 -1.74 12.62 -2.39
CA GLY A 245 -2.02 11.78 -3.57
C GLY A 245 -2.09 12.53 -4.91
N ALA A 246 -2.68 13.74 -4.89
CA ALA A 246 -2.93 14.56 -6.06
C ALA A 246 -1.67 15.10 -6.76
N THR A 247 -0.53 15.18 -6.09
CA THR A 247 0.67 15.87 -6.61
C THR A 247 1.66 14.93 -7.32
N SER A 248 1.60 13.63 -7.03
CA SER A 248 2.58 12.65 -7.49
C SER A 248 1.90 11.38 -8.00
N ALA A 249 1.25 10.63 -7.10
CA ALA A 249 0.60 9.36 -7.45
C ALA A 249 -0.47 9.50 -8.53
N ALA A 250 -1.33 10.53 -8.46
CA ALA A 250 -2.37 10.81 -9.46
C ALA A 250 -1.79 11.13 -10.86
N PRO A 251 -0.85 12.08 -11.00
CA PRO A 251 -0.17 12.33 -12.28
C PRO A 251 0.53 11.10 -12.86
N ILE A 252 1.20 10.29 -12.03
CA ILE A 252 1.85 9.05 -12.47
C ILE A 252 0.80 8.06 -13.00
N ALA A 253 -0.30 7.86 -12.27
CA ALA A 253 -1.39 7.00 -12.73
C ALA A 253 -2.00 7.48 -14.05
N SER A 254 -2.21 8.79 -14.23
CA SER A 254 -2.69 9.36 -15.50
C SER A 254 -1.77 9.01 -16.67
N LEU A 255 -0.46 9.14 -16.50
CA LEU A 255 0.51 8.85 -17.55
C LEU A 255 0.59 7.34 -17.85
N LEU A 256 0.52 6.49 -16.82
CA LEU A 256 0.52 5.02 -16.99
C LEU A 256 -0.77 4.52 -17.67
N ILE A 257 -1.92 5.06 -17.29
CA ILE A 257 -3.22 4.76 -17.92
C ILE A 257 -3.19 5.17 -19.39
N GLU A 258 -2.73 6.38 -19.70
CA GLU A 258 -2.63 6.84 -21.08
C GLU A 258 -1.70 5.94 -21.89
N LYS A 259 -0.50 5.66 -21.37
CA LYS A 259 0.48 4.81 -22.04
C LYS A 259 -0.07 3.42 -22.29
N TYR A 260 -0.78 2.83 -21.34
CA TYR A 260 -1.37 1.50 -21.51
C TYR A 260 -2.50 1.50 -22.56
N LEU A 261 -3.36 2.51 -22.57
CA LEU A 261 -4.54 2.54 -23.44
C LEU A 261 -4.24 3.05 -24.86
N LYS A 262 -3.23 3.90 -25.03
CA LYS A 262 -2.84 4.52 -26.32
C LYS A 262 -1.49 4.03 -26.86
N ASP A 263 -0.83 3.12 -26.14
CA ASP A 263 0.54 2.65 -26.40
C ASP A 263 1.60 3.78 -26.46
N SER A 264 1.24 4.99 -26.02
CA SER A 264 2.07 6.20 -26.11
C SER A 264 1.59 7.28 -25.15
N ILE A 265 2.47 8.26 -24.85
CA ILE A 265 2.15 9.47 -24.09
C ILE A 265 2.11 10.64 -25.07
N THR A 266 0.95 11.28 -25.18
CA THR A 266 0.68 12.32 -26.18
C THR A 266 0.90 13.73 -25.63
N GLY A 267 1.45 14.63 -26.44
CA GLY A 267 1.68 16.03 -26.09
C GLY A 267 3.00 16.32 -25.35
N ASN A 268 3.60 17.47 -25.65
CA ASN A 268 4.90 17.88 -25.09
C ASN A 268 4.81 18.12 -23.57
N ASP A 269 3.72 18.73 -23.08
CA ASP A 269 3.53 19.00 -21.65
C ASP A 269 3.50 17.72 -20.81
N ARG A 270 2.91 16.64 -21.36
CA ARG A 270 2.83 15.34 -20.68
C ARG A 270 4.17 14.62 -20.70
N LYS A 271 4.92 14.72 -21.80
CA LYS A 271 6.32 14.22 -21.86
C LYS A 271 7.22 14.96 -20.87
N ALA A 272 7.13 16.28 -20.80
CA ALA A 272 7.84 17.07 -19.80
C ALA A 272 7.43 16.69 -18.36
N LYS A 273 6.16 16.35 -18.14
CA LYS A 273 5.69 15.83 -16.84
C LYS A 273 6.34 14.48 -16.49
N VAL A 274 6.55 13.58 -17.45
CA VAL A 274 7.28 12.32 -17.22
C VAL A 274 8.70 12.61 -16.72
N GLU A 275 9.41 13.50 -17.40
CA GLU A 275 10.78 13.89 -17.00
C GLU A 275 10.79 14.54 -15.61
N GLN A 276 9.85 15.45 -15.34
CA GLN A 276 9.70 16.08 -14.03
C GLN A 276 9.50 15.05 -12.91
N LEU A 277 8.62 14.06 -13.12
CA LEU A 277 8.31 13.03 -12.14
C LEU A 277 9.48 12.05 -11.95
N ALA A 278 10.16 11.67 -13.04
CA ALA A 278 11.32 10.79 -12.99
C ALA A 278 12.51 11.43 -12.24
N ASN A 279 12.66 12.75 -12.32
CA ASN A 279 13.72 13.50 -11.64
C ASN A 279 13.38 13.89 -10.20
N MET A 280 12.23 13.46 -9.66
CA MET A 280 11.80 13.82 -8.31
C MET A 280 12.60 13.07 -7.24
N ASN A 281 13.25 13.79 -6.33
CA ASN A 281 13.91 13.19 -5.16
C ASN A 281 13.01 13.26 -3.92
N LEU A 282 12.44 12.11 -3.55
CA LEU A 282 11.54 11.97 -2.41
C LEU A 282 12.21 11.41 -1.15
N ILE A 283 13.52 11.14 -1.19
CA ILE A 283 14.24 10.53 -0.06
C ILE A 283 14.33 11.55 1.10
N PRO A 284 13.70 11.27 2.26
CA PRO A 284 13.75 12.17 3.41
C PRO A 284 15.18 12.39 3.92
N PRO A 285 15.50 13.58 4.46
CA PRO A 285 16.82 13.86 5.06
C PRO A 285 17.21 12.83 6.14
N GLN A 286 16.25 12.39 6.94
CA GLN A 286 16.46 11.37 7.98
C GLN A 286 16.88 10.03 7.37
N MET A 287 16.25 9.59 6.28
CA MET A 287 16.64 8.37 5.57
C MET A 287 18.03 8.50 4.97
N LYS A 288 18.37 9.67 4.38
CA LYS A 288 19.73 9.92 3.88
C LYS A 288 20.78 9.76 4.99
N ARG A 289 20.53 10.30 6.19
CA ARG A 289 21.43 10.12 7.35
C ARG A 289 21.58 8.65 7.74
N GLN A 290 20.50 7.88 7.73
CA GLN A 290 20.56 6.44 8.04
C GLN A 290 21.27 5.63 6.95
N MET A 291 21.08 5.97 5.68
CA MET A 291 21.79 5.37 4.55
C MET A 291 23.30 5.59 4.69
N VAL A 292 23.73 6.84 4.89
CA VAL A 292 25.15 7.18 5.11
C VAL A 292 25.72 6.39 6.28
N LYS A 293 25.02 6.33 7.43
CA LYS A 293 25.47 5.56 8.59
C LYS A 293 25.62 4.07 8.27
N ARG A 294 24.66 3.48 7.54
CA ARG A 294 24.71 2.08 7.14
C ARG A 294 25.83 1.81 6.15
N ASP A 295 26.07 2.70 5.22
CA ASP A 295 27.14 2.60 4.23
C ASP A 295 28.51 2.71 4.90
N SER A 296 28.68 3.65 5.84
CA SER A 296 29.90 3.73 6.67
C SER A 296 30.14 2.46 7.47
N LEU A 297 29.09 1.88 8.09
CA LEU A 297 29.20 0.61 8.82
C LEU A 297 29.56 -0.55 7.88
N ARG A 298 28.97 -0.60 6.69
CA ARG A 298 29.27 -1.63 5.68
C ARG A 298 30.71 -1.52 5.18
N GLN A 299 31.20 -0.31 4.93
CA GLN A 299 32.58 -0.07 4.55
C GLN A 299 33.54 -0.47 5.68
N ALA A 300 33.24 -0.11 6.94
CA ALA A 300 34.04 -0.54 8.08
C ALA A 300 34.09 -2.07 8.22
N GLN A 301 32.96 -2.76 8.03
CA GLN A 301 32.91 -4.22 8.04
C GLN A 301 33.71 -4.85 6.88
N GLN A 302 33.61 -4.27 5.67
CA GLN A 302 34.39 -4.72 4.51
C GLN A 302 35.90 -4.51 4.72
N LEU A 303 36.31 -3.37 5.27
CA LEU A 303 37.69 -3.09 5.63
C LEU A 303 38.21 -4.04 6.70
N ALA A 304 37.41 -4.31 7.74
CA ALA A 304 37.76 -5.29 8.78
C ALA A 304 37.89 -6.71 8.22
N ALA A 305 36.96 -7.12 7.34
CA ALA A 305 37.02 -8.41 6.66
C ALA A 305 38.23 -8.52 5.72
N ALA A 306 38.55 -7.46 4.97
CA ALA A 306 39.72 -7.40 4.11
C ALA A 306 41.03 -7.43 4.92
N LYS A 307 41.11 -6.69 6.04
CA LYS A 307 42.24 -6.76 6.97
C LYS A 307 42.41 -8.15 7.57
N LYS A 308 41.31 -8.79 7.96
CA LYS A 308 41.33 -10.17 8.47
C LYS A 308 41.81 -11.15 7.39
N ALA A 309 41.27 -11.08 6.17
CA ALA A 309 41.71 -11.92 5.06
C ALA A 309 43.19 -11.69 4.69
N ALA A 310 43.67 -10.45 4.76
CA ALA A 310 45.08 -10.11 4.55
C ALA A 310 45.98 -10.70 5.66
N ARG A 311 45.54 -10.65 6.93
CA ARG A 311 46.24 -11.29 8.06
C ARG A 311 46.28 -12.80 7.94
N ASP A 312 45.14 -13.41 7.59
CA ASP A 312 45.00 -14.86 7.41
C ASP A 312 45.86 -15.37 6.23
N THR A 313 46.14 -14.53 5.23
CA THR A 313 47.02 -14.85 4.09
C THR A 313 48.50 -14.53 4.34
N SER A 314 48.82 -13.58 5.22
CA SER A 314 50.20 -13.21 5.54
C SER A 314 50.83 -14.05 6.66
N GLY A 315 50.07 -14.92 7.34
CA GLY A 315 50.61 -15.90 8.29
C GLY A 315 51.25 -15.29 9.55
N VAL A 316 50.80 -14.11 9.98
CA VAL A 316 51.36 -13.44 11.18
C VAL A 316 50.46 -13.73 12.38
N GLU A 317 50.95 -14.55 13.33
CA GLU A 317 50.34 -14.72 14.66
C GLU A 317 50.63 -13.49 15.54
N GLU A 318 49.61 -12.95 16.22
CA GLU A 318 49.76 -11.78 17.11
C GLU A 318 50.43 -12.16 18.44
N ALA A 319 51.42 -11.34 18.84
CA ALA A 319 51.83 -11.21 20.24
C ALA A 319 50.78 -10.39 21.03
N PRO A 320 50.64 -10.58 22.35
CA PRO A 320 49.54 -9.98 23.12
C PRO A 320 49.68 -8.45 23.19
N GLU A 321 48.59 -7.72 22.94
CA GLU A 321 48.51 -6.28 23.20
C GLU A 321 48.62 -5.99 24.70
N GLU A 322 49.60 -5.16 25.06
CA GLU A 322 49.71 -4.55 26.39
C GLU A 322 48.54 -3.59 26.63
N THR A 323 47.88 -3.79 27.77
CA THR A 323 46.85 -2.88 28.28
C THR A 323 47.52 -1.66 28.89
N ASP A 324 47.43 -0.51 28.20
CA ASP A 324 47.74 0.78 28.81
C ASP A 324 46.49 1.37 29.48
N THR A 325 46.58 1.51 30.80
CA THR A 325 45.60 2.15 31.67
C THR A 325 45.87 3.65 31.74
N ASP A 326 44.91 4.49 31.33
CA ASP A 326 44.54 5.65 32.16
C ASP A 326 43.11 6.18 31.86
N SER A 327 42.49 6.58 32.96
CA SER A 327 41.16 7.11 33.25
C SER A 327 40.84 8.45 32.53
N SER A 328 39.59 8.86 32.23
CA SER A 328 38.40 8.94 33.07
C SER A 328 37.18 9.35 32.23
N VAL A 329 35.99 8.88 32.64
CA VAL A 329 34.64 9.50 32.60
C VAL A 329 33.61 8.36 32.59
N THR A 330 32.93 8.24 33.72
CA THR A 330 31.94 7.21 34.07
C THR A 330 30.64 7.31 33.27
N PRO A 331 30.08 6.17 32.80
CA PRO A 331 28.65 6.05 32.55
C PRO A 331 27.97 5.14 33.60
N ASN A 332 26.82 5.60 34.07
CA ASN A 332 25.91 4.90 34.98
C ASN A 332 25.56 3.47 34.52
N LYS A 333 25.58 2.52 35.48
CA LYS A 333 25.03 1.16 35.36
C LYS A 333 23.51 1.18 35.18
N PRO A 334 22.98 0.23 34.38
CA PRO A 334 21.77 -0.50 34.76
C PRO A 334 22.04 -1.98 35.09
N GLN A 335 21.33 -2.49 36.08
CA GLN A 335 21.32 -3.88 36.56
C GLN A 335 20.73 -4.88 35.53
N PRO A 336 20.99 -6.21 35.68
CA PRO A 336 20.80 -7.20 34.62
C PRO A 336 19.37 -7.77 34.56
N ALA A 337 18.84 -7.96 33.34
CA ALA A 337 17.65 -8.76 33.08
C ALA A 337 18.01 -10.07 32.36
N LYS A 338 17.27 -11.11 32.76
CA LYS A 338 17.51 -12.56 32.61
C LYS A 338 17.62 -13.08 31.17
N LYS A 339 18.39 -14.17 31.05
CA LYS A 339 18.53 -15.06 29.89
C LYS A 339 17.16 -15.60 29.42
N GLY A 340 16.91 -15.53 28.11
CA GLY A 340 15.87 -16.24 27.39
C GLY A 340 16.38 -16.66 26.02
N THR A 341 16.24 -17.95 25.72
CA THR A 341 16.79 -18.75 24.62
C THR A 341 16.58 -18.19 23.20
N LYS A 342 17.66 -18.16 22.39
CA LYS A 342 17.61 -18.00 20.93
C LYS A 342 17.04 -19.26 20.27
N ARG A 343 16.03 -19.09 19.42
CA ARG A 343 15.71 -20.03 18.33
C ARG A 343 16.27 -19.42 17.05
N ASP A 344 17.23 -20.11 16.44
CA ASP A 344 17.75 -19.79 15.12
C ASP A 344 16.68 -20.11 14.06
N SER A 345 16.30 -19.11 13.27
CA SER A 345 15.65 -19.32 11.98
C SER A 345 16.51 -18.67 10.90
N ALA A 346 17.36 -19.47 10.27
CA ALA A 346 18.15 -19.08 9.12
C ALA A 346 17.23 -18.80 7.92
N ASN A 347 17.02 -17.52 7.60
CA ASN A 347 16.50 -17.13 6.30
C ASN A 347 17.62 -17.31 5.27
N LYS A 348 17.53 -18.38 4.47
CA LYS A 348 18.36 -18.55 3.27
C LYS A 348 17.93 -17.49 2.24
N VAL A 349 18.80 -16.53 2.00
CA VAL A 349 18.71 -15.61 0.85
C VAL A 349 19.02 -16.43 -0.40
N ALA A 350 18.09 -16.47 -1.35
CA ALA A 350 18.32 -17.05 -2.66
C ALA A 350 19.30 -16.17 -3.45
N LEU A 351 20.53 -16.63 -3.60
CA LEU A 351 21.52 -16.09 -4.52
C LEU A 351 21.37 -16.84 -5.86
N LEU A 352 21.00 -16.14 -6.92
CA LEU A 352 21.16 -16.63 -8.28
C LEU A 352 22.64 -16.46 -8.66
N PRO A 353 23.34 -17.50 -9.14
CA PRO A 353 24.70 -17.35 -9.64
C PRO A 353 24.70 -16.69 -11.03
N GLU A 354 25.45 -15.60 -11.17
CA GLU A 354 25.82 -15.03 -12.47
C GLU A 354 26.93 -15.85 -13.14
N GLU A 355 26.78 -16.00 -14.46
CA GLU A 355 27.77 -16.34 -15.50
C GLU A 355 28.41 -17.74 -15.53
N GLN A 356 28.08 -18.51 -16.57
CA GLN A 356 29.00 -18.80 -17.70
C GLN A 356 28.40 -19.85 -18.63
N ARG A 357 28.10 -19.48 -19.88
CA ARG A 357 28.22 -20.39 -21.03
C ARG A 357 28.31 -19.60 -22.34
N LYS A 358 29.54 -19.24 -22.71
CA LYS A 358 29.93 -19.15 -24.12
C LYS A 358 29.95 -20.58 -24.66
N ILE A 359 29.06 -20.92 -25.59
CA ILE A 359 29.36 -21.89 -26.66
C ILE A 359 28.85 -21.31 -27.97
N ASN A 360 29.80 -21.15 -28.87
CA ASN A 360 29.66 -20.65 -30.23
C ASN A 360 29.54 -21.87 -31.18
N ILE A 361 29.02 -21.65 -32.40
CA ILE A 361 29.10 -22.51 -33.61
C ILE A 361 27.96 -23.57 -33.70
N LYS A 362 27.15 -23.71 -34.78
CA LYS A 362 27.35 -23.52 -36.23
C LYS A 362 26.01 -23.32 -36.96
N ARG A 363 26.02 -22.46 -38.00
CA ARG A 363 25.03 -22.45 -39.10
C ARG A 363 25.01 -23.81 -39.83
N LYS A 364 23.81 -24.27 -40.19
CA LYS A 364 23.60 -25.09 -41.40
C LYS A 364 22.45 -24.50 -42.20
N THR A 365 22.80 -24.04 -43.39
CA THR A 365 21.93 -23.72 -44.52
C THR A 365 21.52 -24.99 -45.27
N THR A 366 20.35 -24.89 -45.94
CA THR A 366 19.79 -25.72 -47.05
C THR A 366 19.40 -27.16 -46.68
N ALA A 367 18.21 -27.66 -47.02
CA ALA A 367 17.47 -27.57 -48.29
C ALA A 367 15.97 -27.30 -48.13
#